data_AF-A0A950W7Z7-F1
#
_entry.id   AF-A0A950W7Z7-F1
#
_cell.length_a   1.000
_cell.length_b   1.000
_cell.length_c   1.000
_cell.angle_alpha   90.00
_cell.angle_beta   90.00
_cell.angle_gamma   90.00
#
_symmetry.space_group_name_H-M   'P 1'
#
loop_
_entity.id
_entity.type
_entity.pdbx_description
1 polymer ?
#
loop_
_entity_poly.entity_id
_entity_poly.type
_entity_poly.pdbx_seq_one_letter_code
_entity_poly.pdbx_strand_id
1 'polypeptide(L)'
;MASVSVLDIGRTTTRRQSLWRSLRGELKGSEYTWALAFCVPYLGVFLAFVVYPALYGLWLGSEPSLYSELFSDPIYQSTVVNTLLFIGIGVNLKMFIALLLSGFFMRPGWWVKVMLMIFILPWAVPALPSFISIHWMLNGEWGLLNNLLYAMFHIDGPSWLNERWTALGAVIVS
;
A
#
# COMPACT_ATOMS: atom_id res chain seq x y z
N MET A 1 18.70 43.58 55.78
CA MET A 1 17.87 42.38 55.52
C MET A 1 16.56 42.86 54.92
N ALA A 2 16.44 42.86 53.60
CA ALA A 2 15.28 43.38 52.87
C ALA A 2 14.51 42.22 52.22
N SER A 3 13.20 42.28 52.38
CA SER A 3 12.16 41.32 52.03
C SER A 3 12.18 40.87 50.57
N VAL A 4 12.20 39.55 50.36
CA VAL A 4 11.90 38.90 49.09
C VAL A 4 10.39 38.97 48.87
N SER A 5 9.95 39.74 47.87
CA SER A 5 8.54 39.77 47.44
C SER A 5 8.24 38.57 46.52
N VAL A 6 7.25 37.77 46.93
CA VAL A 6 6.84 36.51 46.28
C VAL A 6 5.81 36.77 45.16
N LEU A 7 6.02 37.77 44.30
CA LEU A 7 4.96 38.24 43.38
C LEU A 7 5.31 38.31 41.89
N ASP A 8 6.29 37.55 41.40
CA ASP A 8 6.64 37.57 39.96
C ASP A 8 6.78 36.20 39.27
N ILE A 9 6.10 35.16 39.78
CA ILE A 9 6.13 33.82 39.16
C ILE A 9 4.72 33.42 38.76
N GLY A 10 4.24 33.93 37.63
CA GLY A 10 2.91 33.55 37.14
C GLY A 10 2.36 34.33 35.95
N ARG A 11 3.12 34.45 34.86
CA ARG A 11 2.55 34.87 33.56
C ARG A 11 2.98 33.94 32.44
N THR A 12 2.44 32.72 32.43
CA THR A 12 2.49 31.80 31.29
C THR A 12 1.12 31.74 30.61
N THR A 13 0.65 32.83 30.02
CA THR A 13 -0.67 32.84 29.34
C THR A 13 -0.67 33.73 28.09
N THR A 14 0.15 33.44 27.07
CA THR A 14 -0.01 34.07 25.73
C THR A 14 0.69 33.32 24.58
N ARG A 15 0.71 31.97 24.56
CA ARG A 15 1.30 31.21 23.43
C ARG A 15 0.31 30.34 22.65
N ARG A 16 -1.00 30.64 22.66
CA ARG A 16 -2.01 29.85 21.92
C ARG A 16 -2.68 30.59 20.75
N GLN A 17 -2.65 31.92 20.74
CA GLN A 17 -3.24 32.72 19.63
C GLN A 17 -2.30 32.95 18.44
N SER A 18 -0.99 32.70 18.60
CA SER A 18 0.01 32.94 17.55
C SER A 18 -0.05 31.93 16.40
N LEU A 19 -0.40 30.67 16.65
CA LEU A 19 -0.47 29.64 15.60
C LEU A 19 -1.62 29.89 14.61
N TRP A 20 -2.78 30.33 15.09
CA TRP A 20 -3.93 30.63 14.22
C TRP A 20 -3.74 31.90 13.39
N ARG A 21 -2.99 32.88 13.90
CA ARG A 21 -2.58 34.07 13.13
C ARG A 21 -1.46 33.76 12.13
N SER A 22 -0.56 32.84 12.45
CA SER A 22 0.47 32.37 11.51
C SER A 22 -0.11 31.49 10.39
N LEU A 23 -1.17 30.73 10.66
CA LEU A 23 -1.88 29.94 9.64
C LEU A 23 -2.75 30.80 8.72
N ARG A 24 -3.28 31.92 9.23
CA ARG A 24 -3.82 33.00 8.39
C ARG A 24 -2.66 33.81 7.84
N GLY A 25 -1.92 33.22 6.91
CA GLY A 25 -0.96 33.99 6.12
C GLY A 25 -1.64 35.26 5.63
N GLU A 26 -1.00 36.41 5.85
CA GLU A 26 -1.43 37.70 5.31
C GLU A 26 -1.18 37.73 3.80
N LEU A 27 -1.80 36.80 3.08
CA LEU A 27 -1.77 36.78 1.64
C LEU A 27 -2.45 38.07 1.18
N LYS A 28 -1.72 38.95 0.50
CA LYS A 28 -2.32 40.15 -0.09
C LYS A 28 -3.13 39.71 -1.31
N GLY A 29 -4.17 40.45 -1.69
CA GLY A 29 -5.16 40.02 -2.70
C GLY A 29 -4.57 39.44 -4.00
N SER A 30 -3.41 39.92 -4.45
CA SER A 30 -2.68 39.37 -5.61
C SER A 30 -2.15 37.95 -5.37
N GLU A 31 -1.61 37.67 -4.18
CA GLU A 31 -1.03 36.37 -3.81
C GLU A 31 -2.10 35.27 -3.71
N TYR A 32 -3.33 35.62 -3.29
CA TYR A 32 -4.47 34.71 -3.33
C TYR A 32 -4.85 34.31 -4.75
N THR A 33 -4.85 35.26 -5.69
CA THR A 33 -5.18 34.99 -7.09
C THR A 33 -4.17 34.04 -7.72
N TRP A 34 -2.88 34.23 -7.44
CA TRP A 34 -1.83 33.31 -7.92
C TRP A 34 -1.91 31.94 -7.24
N ALA A 35 -2.12 31.87 -5.92
CA ALA A 35 -2.31 30.61 -5.22
C ALA A 35 -3.51 29.83 -5.79
N LEU A 36 -4.63 30.51 -6.05
CA LEU A 36 -5.81 29.92 -6.64
C LEU A 36 -5.57 29.48 -8.09
N ALA A 37 -4.89 30.30 -8.89
CA ALA A 37 -4.53 29.97 -10.27
C ALA A 37 -3.65 28.71 -10.35
N PHE A 38 -2.76 28.49 -9.38
CA PHE A 38 -1.97 27.26 -9.30
C PHE A 38 -2.78 26.07 -8.76
N CYS A 39 -3.64 26.26 -7.76
CA CYS A 39 -4.40 25.15 -7.17
C CYS A 39 -5.58 24.67 -8.03
N VAL A 40 -6.27 25.56 -8.73
CA VAL A 40 -7.46 25.25 -9.55
C VAL A 40 -7.21 24.14 -10.59
N PRO A 41 -6.15 24.13 -11.39
CA PRO A 41 -5.92 23.05 -12.35
C PRO A 41 -5.69 21.70 -11.67
N TYR A 42 -4.96 21.64 -10.55
CA TYR A 42 -4.78 20.38 -9.80
C TYR A 42 -6.09 19.88 -9.21
N LEU A 43 -6.90 20.77 -8.63
CA LEU A 43 -8.23 20.43 -8.13
C LEU A 43 -9.14 19.98 -9.27
N GLY A 44 -9.10 20.63 -10.43
CA GLY A 44 -9.84 20.24 -11.62
C GLY A 44 -9.48 18.83 -12.08
N VAL A 45 -8.18 18.51 -12.19
CA VAL A 45 -7.70 17.17 -12.55
C VAL A 45 -8.11 16.14 -11.50
N PHE A 46 -7.94 16.45 -10.21
CA PHE A 46 -8.35 15.55 -9.12
C PHE A 46 -9.86 15.26 -9.16
N LEU A 47 -10.69 16.29 -9.34
CA LEU A 47 -12.13 16.13 -9.44
C LEU A 47 -12.52 15.31 -10.67
N ALA A 48 -11.92 15.59 -11.83
CA ALA A 48 -12.25 14.95 -13.09
C ALA A 48 -11.81 13.47 -13.16
N PHE A 49 -10.64 13.13 -12.61
CA PHE A 49 -10.05 11.80 -12.77
C PHE A 49 -10.13 10.91 -11.52
N VAL A 50 -10.38 11.48 -10.34
CA VAL A 50 -10.50 10.71 -9.10
C VAL A 50 -11.93 10.73 -8.60
N VAL A 51 -12.49 11.92 -8.38
CA VAL A 51 -13.82 12.04 -7.74
C VAL A 51 -14.94 11.64 -8.69
N TYR A 52 -14.92 12.12 -9.94
CA TYR A 52 -15.97 11.81 -10.91
C TYR A 52 -16.10 10.30 -11.18
N PRO A 53 -15.03 9.54 -11.50
CA PRO A 53 -15.16 8.09 -11.72
C PRO A 53 -15.60 7.33 -10.47
N ALA A 54 -15.15 7.75 -9.28
CA ALA A 54 -15.55 7.14 -8.01
C ALA A 54 -17.06 7.33 -7.74
N LEU A 55 -17.57 8.55 -7.91
CA LEU A 55 -19.00 8.83 -7.74
C LEU A 55 -19.84 8.13 -8.81
N TYR A 56 -19.37 8.12 -10.06
CA TYR A 56 -20.04 7.42 -11.15
C TYR A 56 -20.14 5.90 -10.88
N GLY A 57 -19.06 5.29 -10.37
CA GLY A 57 -19.07 3.88 -9.97
C GLY A 57 -20.07 3.57 -8.85
N LEU A 58 -20.17 4.45 -7.83
CA LEU A 58 -21.16 4.30 -6.76
C LEU A 58 -22.60 4.45 -7.29
N TRP A 59 -22.82 5.38 -8.22
CA TRP A 59 -24.13 5.55 -8.85
C TRP A 59 -24.53 4.32 -9.67
N LEU A 60 -23.61 3.77 -10.48
CA LEU A 60 -23.85 2.55 -11.25
C LEU A 60 -24.14 1.35 -10.34
N GLY A 61 -23.45 1.25 -9.21
CA GLY A 61 -23.68 0.20 -8.21
C GLY A 61 -24.97 0.36 -7.40
N SER A 62 -25.74 1.45 -7.56
CA SER A 62 -26.94 1.68 -6.75
C SER A 62 -28.14 0.81 -7.16
N GLU A 63 -28.07 0.09 -8.29
CA GLU A 63 -29.16 -0.76 -8.77
C GLU A 63 -29.19 -2.13 -8.04
N PRO A 64 -30.27 -2.47 -7.31
CA PRO A 64 -30.36 -3.70 -6.52
C PRO A 64 -30.30 -5.01 -7.34
N SER A 65 -30.76 -4.97 -8.60
CA SER A 65 -30.77 -6.11 -9.51
C SER A 65 -29.37 -6.65 -9.80
N LEU A 66 -28.38 -5.76 -9.93
CA LEU A 66 -26.98 -6.12 -10.21
C LEU A 66 -26.40 -7.02 -9.12
N TYR A 67 -26.78 -6.82 -7.85
CA TYR A 67 -26.31 -7.65 -6.75
C TYR A 67 -26.88 -9.06 -6.81
N SER A 68 -28.17 -9.20 -7.15
CA SER A 68 -28.79 -10.53 -7.27
C SER A 68 -28.15 -11.39 -8.37
N GLU A 69 -27.81 -10.76 -9.50
CA GLU A 69 -27.09 -11.40 -10.60
C GLU A 69 -25.66 -11.80 -10.17
N LEU A 70 -24.95 -10.90 -9.49
CA LEU A 70 -23.59 -11.13 -9.00
C LEU A 70 -23.52 -12.30 -8.00
N PHE A 71 -24.46 -12.39 -7.05
CA PHE A 71 -24.47 -13.49 -6.07
C PHE A 71 -24.89 -14.83 -6.68
N SER A 72 -25.60 -14.82 -7.81
CA SER A 72 -25.95 -16.03 -8.55
C SER A 72 -24.79 -16.59 -9.38
N ASP A 73 -23.73 -15.80 -9.61
CA ASP A 73 -22.57 -16.22 -10.38
C ASP A 73 -21.62 -17.09 -9.51
N PRO A 74 -21.37 -18.35 -9.89
CA PRO A 74 -20.43 -19.23 -9.18
C PRO A 74 -18.98 -18.73 -9.20
N ILE A 75 -18.58 -17.94 -10.21
CA ILE A 75 -17.23 -17.37 -10.32
C ILE A 75 -17.04 -16.28 -9.26
N TYR A 76 -18.06 -15.46 -9.02
CA TYR A 76 -18.02 -14.44 -7.99
C TYR A 76 -17.80 -15.06 -6.61
N GLN A 77 -18.55 -16.10 -6.28
CA GLN A 77 -18.41 -16.81 -5.00
C GLN A 77 -16.99 -17.39 -4.81
N SER A 78 -16.45 -18.02 -5.86
CA SER A 78 -15.08 -18.55 -5.84
C SER A 78 -14.04 -17.45 -5.68
N THR A 79 -14.23 -16.31 -6.33
CA THR A 79 -13.34 -15.15 -6.25
C THR A 79 -13.35 -14.55 -4.84
N VAL A 80 -14.54 -14.36 -4.24
CA VAL A 80 -14.69 -13.87 -2.86
C VAL A 80 -13.96 -14.78 -1.88
N VAL A 81 -14.13 -16.10 -1.99
CA VAL A 81 -13.42 -17.07 -1.12
C VAL A 81 -11.90 -16.97 -1.31
N ASN A 82 -11.42 -16.90 -2.55
CA ASN A 82 -9.99 -16.76 -2.83
C ASN A 82 -9.42 -15.45 -2.24
N THR A 83 -10.15 -14.34 -2.36
CA THR A 83 -9.76 -13.05 -1.78
C THR A 83 -9.74 -13.11 -0.26
N LEU A 84 -10.75 -13.72 0.37
CA LEU A 84 -10.78 -13.91 1.83
C LEU A 84 -9.63 -14.79 2.31
N LEU A 85 -9.28 -15.85 1.58
CA LEU A 85 -8.12 -16.68 1.89
C LEU A 85 -6.80 -15.90 1.72
N PHE A 86 -6.66 -15.12 0.65
CA PHE A 86 -5.48 -14.28 0.42
C PHE A 86 -5.29 -13.25 1.53
N ILE A 87 -6.36 -12.55 1.94
CA ILE A 87 -6.30 -11.57 3.04
C ILE A 87 -6.07 -12.30 4.37
N GLY A 88 -6.83 -13.35 4.65
CA GLY A 88 -6.77 -14.09 5.90
C GLY A 88 -5.42 -14.77 6.14
N ILE A 89 -4.81 -15.34 5.11
CA ILE A 89 -3.56 -16.10 5.22
C ILE A 89 -2.38 -15.27 4.70
N GLY A 90 -2.44 -14.84 3.44
CA GLY A 90 -1.30 -14.21 2.76
C GLY A 90 -0.89 -12.88 3.39
N VAL A 91 -1.85 -11.98 3.63
CA VAL A 91 -1.56 -10.68 4.25
C VAL A 91 -1.09 -10.85 5.68
N ASN A 92 -1.74 -11.70 6.47
CA ASN A 92 -1.32 -11.96 7.86
C ASN A 92 0.07 -12.59 7.93
N LEU A 93 0.40 -13.53 7.04
CA LEU A 93 1.73 -14.13 6.96
C LEU A 93 2.80 -13.09 6.61
N LYS A 94 2.53 -12.23 5.61
CA LYS A 94 3.44 -11.11 5.24
C LYS A 94 3.66 -10.17 6.42
N MET A 95 2.61 -9.81 7.14
CA MET A 95 2.70 -8.96 8.34
C MET A 95 3.49 -9.64 9.46
N PHE A 96 3.25 -10.92 9.71
CA PHE A 96 3.97 -11.69 10.71
C PHE A 96 5.46 -11.77 10.41
N ILE A 97 5.83 -12.11 9.17
CA ILE A 97 7.23 -12.14 8.72
C ILE A 97 7.87 -10.74 8.83
N ALA A 98 7.16 -9.69 8.41
CA ALA A 98 7.66 -8.32 8.51
C ALA A 98 7.94 -7.89 9.96
N LEU A 99 7.08 -8.28 10.90
CA LEU A 99 7.28 -8.03 12.33
C LEU A 99 8.50 -8.77 12.88
N LEU A 100 8.69 -10.05 12.51
CA LEU A 100 9.87 -10.82 12.89
C LEU A 100 11.16 -10.17 12.34
N LEU A 101 11.14 -9.76 11.06
CA LEU A 101 12.27 -9.08 10.42
C LEU A 101 12.53 -7.69 11.00
N SER A 102 11.50 -6.97 11.43
CA SER A 102 11.64 -5.63 12.03
C SER A 102 12.55 -5.69 13.26
N GLY A 103 12.32 -6.64 14.17
CA GLY A 103 13.18 -6.84 15.34
C GLY A 103 14.62 -7.24 14.97
N PHE A 104 14.81 -7.99 13.88
CA PHE A 104 16.14 -8.32 13.35
C PHE A 104 16.88 -7.05 12.86
N PHE A 105 16.18 -6.15 12.16
CA PHE A 105 16.76 -4.92 11.62
C PHE A 105 17.05 -3.83 12.66
N MET A 106 16.54 -3.95 13.89
CA MET A 106 16.88 -3.04 15.00
C MET A 106 18.31 -3.24 15.54
N ARG A 107 18.98 -4.35 15.18
CA ARG A 107 20.33 -4.64 15.69
C ARG A 107 21.37 -3.73 15.03
N PRO A 108 22.28 -3.09 15.80
CA PRO A 108 23.34 -2.28 15.23
C PRO A 108 24.36 -3.18 14.51
N GLY A 109 24.59 -2.94 13.22
CA GLY A 109 25.59 -3.66 12.42
C GLY A 109 25.62 -3.19 10.97
N TRP A 110 26.80 -3.20 10.34
CA TRP A 110 26.93 -2.78 8.94
C TRP A 110 26.30 -3.79 7.97
N TRP A 111 26.38 -5.09 8.26
CA TRP A 111 25.70 -6.15 7.50
C TRP A 111 24.18 -5.99 7.50
N VAL A 112 23.59 -5.50 8.61
CA VAL A 112 22.15 -5.22 8.72
C VAL A 112 21.76 -4.10 7.75
N LYS A 113 22.59 -3.08 7.58
CA LYS A 113 22.38 -2.01 6.59
C LYS A 113 22.40 -2.54 5.16
N VAL A 114 23.30 -3.47 4.85
CA VAL A 114 23.35 -4.12 3.52
C VAL A 114 22.09 -4.95 3.28
N MET A 115 21.66 -5.77 4.26
CA MET A 115 20.42 -6.54 4.12
C MET A 115 19.18 -5.65 3.97
N LEU A 116 19.09 -4.53 4.69
CA LEU A 116 18.02 -3.55 4.51
C LEU A 116 17.98 -2.99 3.08
N MET A 117 19.15 -2.69 2.51
CA MET A 117 19.23 -2.22 1.12
C MET A 117 18.70 -3.27 0.13
N ILE A 118 19.06 -4.55 0.31
CA ILE A 118 18.54 -5.65 -0.50
C ILE A 118 17.02 -5.83 -0.29
N PHE A 119 16.54 -5.71 0.95
CA PHE A 119 15.12 -5.88 1.28
C PHE A 119 14.22 -4.78 0.69
N ILE A 120 14.74 -3.55 0.54
CA ILE A 120 14.01 -2.43 -0.07
C ILE A 120 14.01 -2.54 -1.61
N LEU A 121 14.96 -3.28 -2.20
CA LEU A 121 15.14 -3.37 -3.65
C LEU A 121 13.87 -3.80 -4.40
N PRO A 122 13.11 -4.83 -3.99
CA PRO A 122 11.88 -5.22 -4.69
C PRO A 122 10.85 -4.10 -4.79
N TRP A 123 10.79 -3.20 -3.80
CA TRP A 123 9.87 -2.06 -3.83
C TRP A 123 10.29 -0.98 -4.85
N ALA A 124 11.58 -0.90 -5.16
CA ALA A 124 12.11 0.03 -6.15
C ALA A 124 11.93 -0.48 -7.60
N VAL A 125 11.71 -1.79 -7.80
CA VAL A 125 11.54 -2.38 -9.12
C VAL A 125 10.09 -2.14 -9.62
N PRO A 126 9.89 -1.71 -10.87
CA PRO A 126 8.54 -1.54 -11.41
C PRO A 126 7.76 -2.86 -11.42
N ALA A 127 6.48 -2.80 -11.04
CA ALA A 127 5.67 -4.00 -10.82
C ALA A 127 5.44 -4.84 -12.10
N LEU A 128 5.29 -4.19 -13.26
CA LEU A 128 5.04 -4.87 -14.53
C LEU A 128 6.16 -5.85 -14.94
N PRO A 129 7.44 -5.44 -15.03
CA PRO A 129 8.50 -6.38 -15.36
C PRO A 129 8.69 -7.44 -14.25
N SER A 130 8.53 -7.09 -12.97
CA SER A 130 8.54 -8.09 -11.88
C SER A 130 7.48 -9.18 -12.09
N PHE A 131 6.25 -8.79 -12.46
CA PHE A 131 5.18 -9.73 -12.77
C PHE A 131 5.53 -10.65 -13.94
N ILE A 132 6.03 -10.09 -15.05
CA ILE A 132 6.41 -10.87 -16.23
C ILE A 132 7.53 -11.85 -15.90
N SER A 133 8.53 -11.42 -15.12
CA SER A 133 9.63 -12.27 -14.68
C SER A 133 9.13 -13.44 -13.83
N ILE A 134 8.30 -13.18 -12.83
CA ILE A 134 7.74 -14.22 -11.95
C ILE A 134 6.82 -15.17 -12.74
N HIS A 135 6.00 -14.64 -13.64
CA HIS A 135 5.11 -15.42 -14.49
C HIS A 135 5.88 -16.42 -15.36
N TRP A 136 6.98 -15.98 -15.99
CA TRP A 136 7.84 -16.88 -16.76
C TRP A 136 8.55 -17.90 -15.87
N MET A 137 8.99 -17.48 -14.68
CA MET A 137 9.65 -18.35 -13.70
C MET A 137 8.74 -19.50 -13.23
N LEU A 138 7.43 -19.23 -13.12
CA LEU A 138 6.36 -20.15 -12.73
C LEU A 138 5.71 -20.87 -13.92
N ASN A 139 6.21 -20.70 -15.14
CA ASN A 139 5.65 -21.41 -16.30
C ASN A 139 5.85 -22.93 -16.16
N GLY A 140 4.80 -23.71 -16.43
CA GLY A 140 4.81 -25.16 -16.22
C GLY A 140 5.70 -25.95 -17.18
N GLU A 141 5.87 -25.49 -18.42
CA GLU A 141 6.58 -26.25 -19.46
C GLU A 141 8.07 -25.87 -19.55
N TRP A 142 8.37 -24.57 -19.45
CA TRP A 142 9.73 -24.05 -19.66
C TRP A 142 10.22 -23.12 -18.52
N GLY A 143 9.50 -23.08 -17.40
CA GLY A 143 9.82 -22.18 -16.30
C GLY A 143 11.07 -22.58 -15.54
N LEU A 144 11.74 -21.58 -14.96
CA LEU A 144 12.95 -21.78 -14.15
C LEU A 144 12.71 -22.74 -12.97
N LEU A 145 11.56 -22.63 -12.29
CA LEU A 145 11.28 -23.42 -11.09
C LEU A 145 11.14 -24.92 -11.41
N ASN A 146 10.45 -25.28 -12.49
CA ASN A 146 10.31 -26.67 -12.89
C ASN A 146 11.64 -27.28 -13.35
N ASN A 147 12.44 -26.51 -14.09
CA ASN A 147 13.79 -26.94 -14.47
C ASN A 147 14.70 -27.15 -13.25
N LEU A 148 14.62 -26.28 -12.25
CA LEU A 148 15.39 -26.42 -11.02
C LEU A 148 14.95 -27.66 -10.20
N LEU A 149 13.64 -27.88 -10.07
CA LEU A 149 13.10 -29.07 -9.41
C LEU A 149 13.52 -30.36 -10.12
N TYR A 150 13.48 -30.37 -11.45
CA TYR A 150 13.94 -31.51 -12.24
C TYR A 150 15.45 -31.73 -12.05
N ALA A 151 16.27 -30.69 -12.10
CA ALA A 151 17.72 -30.84 -11.95
C ALA A 151 18.15 -31.33 -10.54
N MET A 152 17.46 -30.89 -9.48
CA MET A 152 17.81 -31.24 -8.11
C MET A 152 17.18 -32.55 -7.65
N PHE A 153 15.93 -32.81 -8.04
CA PHE A 153 15.11 -33.89 -7.47
C PHE A 153 14.55 -34.84 -8.52
N HIS A 154 14.74 -34.56 -9.83
CA HIS A 154 14.18 -35.33 -10.95
C HIS A 154 12.65 -35.47 -10.88
N ILE A 155 11.98 -34.42 -10.40
CA ILE A 155 10.52 -34.34 -10.30
C ILE A 155 10.00 -33.43 -11.41
N ASP A 156 8.99 -33.91 -12.14
CA ASP A 156 8.22 -33.07 -13.06
C ASP A 156 7.38 -32.08 -12.24
N GLY A 157 7.74 -30.80 -12.31
CA GLY A 157 7.08 -29.77 -11.52
C GLY A 157 5.62 -29.54 -11.94
N PRO A 158 4.72 -29.19 -11.00
CA PRO A 158 3.31 -28.99 -11.30
C PRO A 158 3.07 -27.74 -12.16
N SER A 159 1.84 -27.61 -12.67
CA SER A 159 1.42 -26.37 -13.32
C SER A 159 1.06 -25.33 -12.26
N TRP A 160 2.00 -24.42 -11.96
CA TRP A 160 1.86 -23.43 -10.89
C TRP A 160 0.73 -22.42 -11.09
N LEU A 161 0.33 -22.16 -12.33
CA LEU A 161 -0.64 -21.10 -12.66
C LEU A 161 -1.97 -21.64 -13.19
N ASN A 162 -2.01 -22.90 -13.65
CA ASN A 162 -3.24 -23.47 -14.22
C ASN A 162 -4.14 -24.16 -13.19
N GLU A 163 -3.61 -24.52 -12.02
CA GLU A 163 -4.37 -25.13 -10.94
C GLU A 163 -4.70 -24.11 -9.84
N ARG A 164 -5.95 -24.14 -9.33
CA ARG A 164 -6.46 -23.14 -8.37
C ARG A 164 -5.59 -22.99 -7.12
N TRP A 165 -5.14 -24.10 -6.53
CA TRP A 165 -4.40 -24.10 -5.27
C TRP A 165 -2.95 -23.66 -5.43
N THR A 166 -2.29 -24.12 -6.49
CA THR A 166 -0.91 -23.71 -6.80
C THR A 166 -0.86 -22.24 -7.20
N ALA A 167 -1.85 -21.75 -7.96
CA ALA A 167 -1.97 -20.36 -8.34
C ALA A 167 -2.19 -19.44 -7.12
N LEU A 168 -3.08 -19.85 -6.21
CA LEU A 168 -3.30 -19.10 -4.96
C LEU A 168 -2.02 -19.05 -4.11
N GLY A 169 -1.30 -20.17 -4.01
CA GLY A 169 0.00 -20.22 -3.33
C GLY A 169 1.04 -19.28 -3.97
N ALA A 170 1.14 -19.29 -5.30
CA ALA A 170 2.04 -18.41 -6.05
C ALA A 170 1.75 -16.93 -5.78
N VAL A 171 0.47 -16.53 -5.76
CA VAL A 171 0.03 -15.15 -5.47
C VAL A 171 0.31 -14.74 -4.01
N ILE A 172 0.21 -15.67 -3.05
CA ILE A 172 0.57 -15.38 -1.67
C ILE A 172 2.07 -15.08 -1.54
N VAL A 173 2.91 -15.81 -2.29
CA VAL A 173 4.38 -15.69 -2.22
C VAL A 173 4.92 -14.50 -3.01
N SER A 174 4.28 -14.11 -4.12
CA SER A 174 4.65 -12.92 -4.92
C SER A 174 4.53 -11.63 -4.12
#